data_AF-A0A7Y8F2G4-F1
#
_entry.id   AF-A0A7Y8F2G4-F1
#
_cell.length_a   1.000
_cell.length_b   1.000
_cell.length_c   1.000
_cell.angle_alpha   90.00
_cell.angle_beta   90.00
_cell.angle_gamma   90.00
#
_symmetry.space_group_name_H-M   'P 1'
#
loop_
_entity.id
_entity.type
_entity.pdbx_description
1 polymer ?
#
loop_
_entity_poly.entity_id
_entity_poly.type
_entity_poly.pdbx_seq_one_letter_code
_entity_poly.pdbx_strand_id
1 'polypeptide(L)'
;PALPYDATGYTLALQMGVKFDRILDGFEAPTERVADVMATPPGKIEGSGRAGWLIDHAPVNGYILSNRLLKAGVPVFWQEGETPAGRQTLAPGALWIPASDAARPIVEAAVRDLGLNAHAAARAPGGDKIALKPVRVGLVDRYGGSMASGWTRWMLEQFEYPFEVVYPQRLDAGDLARDFDVLVFASDMIPADLSAAAQRGQPEPESIPAEYRSWLGHITADKTVPQLDAFVRGGGSVVTIGSAHRLATAMGAPVQDVLLGADGKAPASTDFFIPGAVLKTEVDNRQPLAFGAPAQMNVFFNRNSGFRRTGETGSIVRYPEQVAVASGWAIGKQKLAGSDAVLDLPHGEGRVIVLGPDVVNRAQARSSVRLLFNALFYGPAVSAEE
;
A
#
# COMPACT_ATOMS: atom_id res chain seq x y z
N PRO A 1 -30.23 -12.72 8.67
CA PRO A 1 -30.32 -11.94 7.41
C PRO A 1 -29.68 -12.77 6.28
N ALA A 2 -30.18 -12.67 5.04
CA ALA A 2 -29.50 -13.31 3.91
C ALA A 2 -28.17 -12.61 3.66
N LEU A 3 -27.08 -13.38 3.54
CA LEU A 3 -25.75 -12.83 3.32
C LEU A 3 -25.59 -12.42 1.85
N PRO A 4 -25.06 -11.22 1.55
CA PRO A 4 -24.75 -10.82 0.19
C PRO A 4 -23.73 -11.76 -0.47
N TYR A 5 -23.92 -12.03 -1.76
CA TYR A 5 -23.00 -12.85 -2.56
C TYR A 5 -21.66 -12.14 -2.82
N ASP A 6 -21.70 -10.84 -3.09
CA ASP A 6 -20.54 -10.01 -3.48
C ASP A 6 -20.46 -8.72 -2.63
N ALA A 7 -19.48 -7.87 -2.94
CA ALA A 7 -19.28 -6.57 -2.35
C ALA A 7 -20.54 -5.70 -2.37
N THR A 8 -20.74 -4.95 -1.30
CA THR A 8 -21.93 -4.12 -1.07
C THR A 8 -21.64 -2.63 -1.06
N GLY A 9 -20.37 -2.23 -0.85
CA GLY A 9 -19.92 -0.85 -1.01
C GLY A 9 -19.18 -0.67 -2.33
N TYR A 10 -19.57 0.34 -3.12
CA TYR A 10 -18.90 0.68 -4.38
C TYR A 10 -18.90 2.18 -4.67
N THR A 11 -18.75 3.00 -3.62
CA THR A 11 -18.77 4.46 -3.77
C THR A 11 -17.39 4.96 -4.20
N LEU A 12 -17.18 5.06 -5.52
CA LEU A 12 -15.90 5.46 -6.13
C LEU A 12 -15.32 6.74 -5.54
N ALA A 13 -16.14 7.78 -5.35
CA ALA A 13 -15.69 9.06 -4.79
C ALA A 13 -15.00 8.88 -3.42
N LEU A 14 -15.53 8.01 -2.56
CA LEU A 14 -14.94 7.73 -1.24
C LEU A 14 -13.62 6.94 -1.35
N GLN A 15 -13.58 5.94 -2.23
CA GLN A 15 -12.38 5.12 -2.44
C GLN A 15 -11.24 5.91 -3.11
N MET A 16 -11.59 6.87 -3.97
CA MET A 16 -10.64 7.74 -4.65
C MET A 16 -10.21 8.94 -3.80
N GLY A 17 -10.86 9.18 -2.65
CA GLY A 17 -10.54 10.30 -1.76
C GLY A 17 -11.03 11.65 -2.27
N VAL A 18 -12.03 11.64 -3.16
CA VAL A 18 -12.66 12.85 -3.68
C VAL A 18 -13.53 13.47 -2.58
N LYS A 19 -13.29 14.75 -2.28
CA LYS A 19 -14.20 15.55 -1.46
C LYS A 19 -15.33 16.04 -2.35
N PHE A 20 -16.57 15.87 -1.90
CA PHE A 20 -17.75 16.28 -2.65
C PHE A 20 -18.85 16.73 -1.69
N ASP A 21 -19.64 17.69 -2.12
CA ASP A 21 -20.90 18.09 -1.48
C ASP A 21 -22.06 17.42 -2.21
N ARG A 22 -22.97 16.80 -1.45
CA ARG A 22 -24.16 16.17 -2.03
C ARG A 22 -25.33 17.16 -2.04
N ILE A 23 -25.57 17.76 -3.19
CA ILE A 23 -26.71 18.66 -3.43
C ILE A 23 -27.80 17.86 -4.16
N LEU A 24 -28.98 17.72 -3.55
CA LEU A 24 -30.11 16.95 -4.10
C LEU A 24 -31.13 17.83 -4.83
N ASP A 25 -31.09 19.14 -4.59
CA ASP A 25 -31.95 20.13 -5.23
C ASP A 25 -31.23 20.78 -6.43
N GLY A 26 -31.99 21.53 -7.24
CA GLY A 26 -31.40 22.33 -8.32
C GLY A 26 -30.46 23.41 -7.77
N PHE A 27 -29.29 23.57 -8.40
CA PHE A 27 -28.33 24.62 -8.07
C PHE A 27 -27.75 25.25 -9.34
N GLU A 28 -27.35 26.51 -9.24
CA GLU A 28 -26.58 27.21 -10.27
C GLU A 28 -25.12 27.32 -9.83
N ALA A 29 -24.19 27.08 -10.75
CA ALA A 29 -22.76 27.23 -10.51
C ALA A 29 -22.06 27.71 -11.78
N PRO A 30 -21.01 28.56 -11.67
CA PRO A 30 -20.21 29.00 -12.80
C PRO A 30 -19.34 27.82 -13.27
N THR A 31 -19.89 26.99 -14.14
CA THR A 31 -19.25 25.77 -14.65
C THR A 31 -18.84 25.94 -16.11
N GLU A 32 -17.69 25.37 -16.47
CA GLU A 32 -17.23 25.27 -17.85
C GLU A 32 -17.40 23.82 -18.32
N ARG A 33 -17.81 23.64 -19.58
CA ARG A 33 -17.90 22.31 -20.18
C ARG A 33 -16.48 21.78 -20.43
N VAL A 34 -16.16 20.66 -19.80
CA VAL A 34 -14.91 19.93 -20.01
C VAL A 34 -15.09 18.82 -21.06
N ALA A 35 -13.99 18.43 -21.72
CA ALA A 35 -13.95 17.21 -22.52
C ALA A 35 -14.11 15.98 -21.62
N ASP A 36 -14.52 14.83 -22.19
CA ASP A 36 -14.76 13.58 -21.44
C ASP A 36 -13.53 13.21 -20.58
N VAL A 37 -12.36 13.09 -21.22
CA VAL A 37 -11.08 12.91 -20.52
C VAL A 37 -10.41 14.26 -20.33
N MET A 38 -10.28 14.69 -19.07
CA MET A 38 -9.53 15.89 -18.71
C MET A 38 -8.03 15.59 -18.61
N ALA A 39 -7.21 16.45 -19.22
CA ALA A 39 -5.79 16.49 -18.93
C ALA A 39 -5.58 16.90 -17.47
N THR A 40 -4.51 16.36 -16.85
CA THR A 40 -4.11 16.79 -15.51
C THR A 40 -3.76 18.28 -15.54
N PRO A 41 -4.40 19.14 -14.72
CA PRO A 41 -4.02 20.54 -14.67
C PRO A 41 -2.55 20.67 -14.24
N PRO A 42 -1.74 21.52 -14.92
CA PRO A 42 -0.35 21.69 -14.55
C PRO A 42 -0.26 22.32 -13.15
N GLY A 43 0.74 21.90 -12.38
CA GLY A 43 1.12 22.53 -11.14
C GLY A 43 2.01 23.75 -11.38
N LYS A 44 2.72 24.17 -10.33
CA LYS A 44 3.64 25.32 -10.39
C LYS A 44 4.93 25.06 -9.61
N ILE A 45 5.99 25.74 -10.04
CA ILE A 45 7.20 25.92 -9.24
C ILE A 45 7.10 27.28 -8.54
N GLU A 46 7.12 27.27 -7.21
CA GLU A 46 7.08 28.48 -6.39
C GLU A 46 8.46 28.79 -5.78
N GLY A 47 8.81 30.08 -5.72
CA GLY A 47 10.08 30.53 -5.17
C GLY A 47 11.23 30.57 -6.19
N SER A 48 12.40 30.99 -5.73
CA SER A 48 13.60 31.21 -6.57
C SER A 48 14.86 30.57 -6.01
N GLY A 49 14.70 29.68 -5.02
CA GLY A 49 15.81 28.94 -4.41
C GLY A 49 16.50 28.02 -5.40
N ARG A 50 17.79 27.72 -5.14
CA ARG A 50 18.64 26.90 -6.03
C ARG A 50 19.14 25.62 -5.37
N ALA A 51 18.80 25.37 -4.10
CA ALA A 51 19.30 24.21 -3.39
C ALA A 51 18.55 22.92 -3.75
N GLY A 52 17.32 23.02 -4.27
CA GLY A 52 16.48 21.88 -4.61
C GLY A 52 15.00 22.23 -4.50
N TRP A 53 14.16 21.19 -4.43
CA TRP A 53 12.70 21.32 -4.38
C TRP A 53 12.10 20.55 -3.21
N LEU A 54 11.09 21.17 -2.59
CA LEU A 54 10.18 20.54 -1.64
C LEU A 54 8.83 20.31 -2.32
N ILE A 55 8.28 19.09 -2.21
CA ILE A 55 6.98 18.73 -2.81
C ILE A 55 6.14 18.02 -1.75
N ASP A 56 4.85 18.37 -1.66
CA ASP A 56 3.90 17.72 -0.75
C ASP A 56 3.75 16.22 -1.08
N HIS A 57 3.65 15.38 -0.05
CA HIS A 57 3.43 13.95 -0.18
C HIS A 57 1.96 13.60 -0.51
N ALA A 58 1.01 14.50 -0.23
CA ALA A 58 -0.42 14.22 -0.37
C ALA A 58 -0.88 13.83 -1.79
N PRO A 59 -0.37 14.46 -2.89
CA PRO A 59 -0.69 14.05 -4.26
C PRO A 59 -0.06 12.69 -4.60
N VAL A 60 -0.90 11.70 -4.92
CA VAL A 60 -0.45 10.33 -5.22
C VAL A 60 0.48 10.28 -6.43
N ASN A 61 0.40 11.24 -7.37
CA ASN A 61 1.33 11.31 -8.49
C ASN A 61 2.80 11.57 -8.06
N GLY A 62 3.04 11.98 -6.81
CA GLY A 62 4.40 12.12 -6.24
C GLY A 62 5.21 10.82 -6.24
N TYR A 63 4.57 9.65 -6.24
CA TYR A 63 5.27 8.37 -6.36
C TYR A 63 5.84 8.15 -7.77
N ILE A 64 5.17 8.63 -8.83
CA ILE A 64 5.72 8.61 -10.20
C ILE A 64 7.00 9.46 -10.25
N LEU A 65 6.95 10.66 -9.66
CA LEU A 65 8.13 11.52 -9.55
C LEU A 65 9.28 10.81 -8.82
N SER A 66 8.99 10.18 -7.67
CA SER A 66 10.00 9.46 -6.89
C SER A 66 10.65 8.34 -7.70
N ASN A 67 9.86 7.51 -8.40
CA ASN A 67 10.37 6.45 -9.28
C ASN A 67 11.25 7.00 -10.42
N ARG A 68 10.82 8.08 -11.09
CA ARG A 68 11.59 8.71 -12.17
C ARG A 68 12.92 9.29 -11.68
N LEU A 69 12.92 9.94 -10.52
CA LEU A 69 14.15 10.49 -9.91
C LEU A 69 15.13 9.39 -9.51
N LEU A 70 14.64 8.36 -8.80
CA LEU A 70 15.48 7.24 -8.36
C LEU A 70 16.04 6.44 -9.55
N LYS A 71 15.24 6.24 -10.60
CA LYS A 71 15.71 5.62 -11.86
C LYS A 71 16.82 6.43 -12.53
N ALA A 72 16.81 7.76 -12.37
CA ALA A 72 17.85 8.65 -12.87
C ALA A 72 19.05 8.81 -11.91
N GLY A 73 19.08 8.07 -10.79
CA GLY A 73 20.12 8.17 -9.77
C GLY A 73 20.08 9.48 -8.97
N VAL A 74 18.97 10.22 -9.02
CA VAL A 74 18.79 11.45 -8.23
C VAL A 74 18.36 11.07 -6.82
N PRO A 75 19.04 11.57 -5.76
CA PRO A 75 18.64 11.29 -4.40
C PRO A 75 17.29 11.94 -4.08
N VAL A 76 16.43 11.19 -3.40
CA VAL A 76 15.11 11.64 -2.92
C VAL A 76 15.01 11.31 -1.44
N PHE A 77 14.47 12.24 -0.67
CA PHE A 77 14.26 12.06 0.76
C PHE A 77 12.82 12.35 1.14
N TRP A 78 12.28 11.64 2.12
CA TRP A 78 11.06 12.06 2.82
C TRP A 78 11.45 12.75 4.12
N GLN A 79 10.96 13.97 4.32
CA GLN A 79 11.11 14.68 5.59
C GLN A 79 10.16 14.06 6.63
N GLU A 80 10.66 13.69 7.80
CA GLU A 80 9.81 13.05 8.81
C GLU A 80 8.91 14.05 9.54
N GLY A 81 9.37 15.29 9.66
CA GLY A 81 8.63 16.39 10.28
C GLY A 81 7.89 17.28 9.28
N GLU A 82 7.09 18.19 9.84
CA GLU A 82 6.59 19.34 9.10
C GLU A 82 7.74 20.15 8.51
N THR A 83 7.61 20.53 7.25
CA THR A 83 8.71 21.17 6.52
C THR A 83 8.31 22.55 5.99
N PRO A 84 8.98 23.64 6.42
CA PRO A 84 8.73 24.97 5.89
C PRO A 84 9.06 25.08 4.39
N ALA A 85 8.11 25.55 3.59
CA ALA A 85 8.20 25.73 2.14
C ALA A 85 7.66 27.12 1.73
N GLY A 86 8.50 28.14 1.84
CA GLY A 86 8.11 29.52 1.56
C GLY A 86 7.12 30.05 2.60
N ARG A 87 5.88 30.31 2.18
CA ARG A 87 4.79 30.78 3.07
C ARG A 87 3.91 29.65 3.62
N GLN A 88 4.20 28.41 3.23
CA GLN A 88 3.44 27.23 3.62
C GLN A 88 4.32 26.33 4.48
N THR A 89 3.68 25.46 5.25
CA THR A 89 4.34 24.35 5.94
C THR A 89 3.75 23.08 5.35
N LEU A 90 4.61 22.24 4.78
CA LEU A 90 4.22 20.94 4.25
C LEU A 90 4.09 19.94 5.40
N ALA A 91 3.12 19.04 5.30
CA ALA A 91 2.92 17.95 6.24
C ALA A 91 4.13 16.98 6.25
N PRO A 92 4.25 16.14 7.29
CA PRO A 92 5.19 15.02 7.30
C PRO A 92 5.17 14.19 6.01
N GLY A 93 6.36 13.78 5.60
CA GLY A 93 6.63 13.05 4.37
C GLY A 93 7.01 13.91 3.18
N ALA A 94 7.04 15.25 3.30
CA ALA A 94 7.40 16.13 2.20
C ALA A 94 8.67 15.63 1.48
N LEU A 95 8.60 15.54 0.16
CA LEU A 95 9.73 15.09 -0.65
C LEU A 95 10.76 16.22 -0.70
N TRP A 96 12.00 15.90 -0.35
CA TRP A 96 13.15 16.76 -0.58
C TRP A 96 14.00 16.19 -1.72
N ILE A 97 14.24 17.03 -2.73
CA ILE A 97 14.98 16.68 -3.94
C ILE A 97 16.11 17.71 -4.10
N PRO A 98 17.37 17.36 -3.79
CA PRO A 98 18.50 18.25 -4.01
C PRO A 98 18.63 18.66 -5.48
N ALA A 99 19.04 19.91 -5.72
CA ALA A 99 19.25 20.41 -7.07
C ALA A 99 20.40 19.67 -7.76
N SER A 100 20.14 19.20 -8.97
CA SER A 100 21.12 18.69 -9.91
C SER A 100 20.61 18.90 -11.34
N ASP A 101 21.52 18.84 -12.32
CA ASP A 101 21.17 18.96 -13.74
C ASP A 101 20.22 17.82 -14.18
N ALA A 102 20.33 16.64 -13.57
CA ALA A 102 19.42 15.52 -13.81
C ALA A 102 18.04 15.72 -13.15
N ALA A 103 17.99 16.29 -11.94
CA ALA A 103 16.74 16.50 -11.20
C ALA A 103 15.82 17.53 -11.86
N ARG A 104 16.39 18.64 -12.35
CA ARG A 104 15.62 19.79 -12.88
C ARG A 104 14.59 19.41 -13.95
N PRO A 105 14.97 18.77 -15.08
CA PRO A 105 14.00 18.45 -16.13
C PRO A 105 12.93 17.45 -15.66
N ILE A 106 13.26 16.55 -14.72
CA ILE A 106 12.32 15.59 -14.15
C ILE A 106 11.28 16.30 -13.28
N VAL A 107 11.71 17.22 -12.41
CA VAL A 107 10.81 18.02 -11.58
C VAL A 107 9.93 18.94 -12.44
N GLU A 108 10.51 19.64 -13.43
CA GLU A 108 9.75 20.51 -14.34
C GLU A 108 8.69 19.73 -15.13
N ALA A 109 9.03 18.53 -15.63
CA ALA A 109 8.07 17.65 -16.29
C ALA A 109 6.98 17.15 -15.33
N ALA A 110 7.32 16.80 -14.10
CA ALA A 110 6.34 16.37 -13.10
C ALA A 110 5.38 17.51 -12.70
N VAL A 111 5.86 18.74 -12.59
CA VAL A 111 5.01 19.91 -12.37
C VAL A 111 4.03 20.09 -13.54
N ARG A 112 4.52 20.01 -14.78
CA ARG A 112 3.69 20.20 -15.98
C ARG A 112 2.69 19.07 -16.21
N ASP A 113 3.14 17.81 -16.13
CA ASP A 113 2.39 16.66 -16.62
C ASP A 113 1.63 15.92 -15.51
N LEU A 114 2.13 16.00 -14.26
CA LEU A 114 1.56 15.29 -13.11
C LEU A 114 0.79 16.21 -12.15
N GLY A 115 0.79 17.52 -12.41
CA GLY A 115 0.06 18.51 -11.60
C GLY A 115 0.68 18.75 -10.22
N LEU A 116 1.97 18.44 -10.03
CA LEU A 116 2.64 18.61 -8.74
C LEU A 116 3.04 20.06 -8.51
N ASN A 117 2.92 20.53 -7.27
CA ASN A 117 3.47 21.83 -6.87
C ASN A 117 4.83 21.62 -6.22
N ALA A 118 5.83 22.34 -6.68
CA ALA A 118 7.19 22.28 -6.16
C ALA A 118 7.62 23.63 -5.59
N HIS A 119 8.22 23.62 -4.41
CA HIS A 119 8.77 24.82 -3.78
C HIS A 119 10.28 24.82 -3.92
N ALA A 120 10.82 25.76 -4.68
CA ALA A 120 12.25 25.94 -4.88
C ALA A 120 12.90 26.47 -3.60
N ALA A 121 13.64 25.60 -2.91
CA ALA A 121 14.22 25.89 -1.61
C ALA A 121 15.58 26.61 -1.74
N ALA A 122 15.80 27.62 -0.89
CA ALA A 122 17.06 28.38 -0.87
C ALA A 122 18.22 27.61 -0.20
N ARG A 123 17.88 26.65 0.67
CA ARG A 123 18.80 25.75 1.37
C ARG A 123 18.11 24.39 1.56
N ALA A 124 18.88 23.35 1.86
CA ALA A 124 18.31 22.07 2.27
C ALA A 124 17.45 22.25 3.54
N PRO A 125 16.29 21.56 3.64
CA PRO A 125 15.50 21.53 4.86
C PRO A 125 16.33 20.90 6.00
N GLY A 126 16.12 21.39 7.22
CA GLY A 126 16.62 20.73 8.43
C GLY A 126 15.65 19.66 8.93
N GLY A 127 16.02 18.95 9.98
CA GLY A 127 15.23 17.86 10.56
C GLY A 127 15.63 16.47 10.03
N ASP A 128 14.99 15.46 10.60
CA ASP A 128 15.21 14.06 10.25
C ASP A 128 14.50 13.72 8.94
N LYS A 129 15.12 12.79 8.21
CA LYS A 129 14.68 12.43 6.86
C LYS A 129 15.02 10.97 6.56
N ILE A 130 14.15 10.34 5.80
CA ILE A 130 14.34 8.99 5.27
C ILE A 130 14.90 9.11 3.86
N ALA A 131 16.09 8.54 3.62
CA ALA A 131 16.68 8.48 2.28
C ALA A 131 16.06 7.33 1.48
N LEU A 132 15.42 7.64 0.36
CA LEU A 132 14.87 6.62 -0.52
C LEU A 132 15.97 5.95 -1.33
N LYS A 133 15.77 4.66 -1.62
CA LYS A 133 16.63 3.84 -2.46
C LYS A 133 15.81 3.34 -3.65
N PRO A 134 16.41 3.12 -4.84
CA PRO A 134 15.77 2.31 -5.88
C PRO A 134 15.37 0.95 -5.30
N VAL A 135 14.16 0.48 -5.61
CA VAL A 135 13.59 -0.75 -5.01
C VAL A 135 13.45 -1.85 -6.05
N ARG A 136 13.66 -3.09 -5.64
CA ARG A 136 13.39 -4.30 -6.43
C ARG A 136 12.16 -5.00 -5.86
N VAL A 137 11.02 -4.81 -6.54
CA VAL A 137 9.72 -5.31 -6.08
C VAL A 137 9.44 -6.69 -6.69
N GLY A 138 9.15 -7.69 -5.87
CA GLY A 138 8.53 -8.94 -6.32
C GLY A 138 7.04 -8.93 -6.04
N LEU A 139 6.20 -8.91 -7.07
CA LEU A 139 4.76 -9.08 -6.95
C LEU A 139 4.43 -10.58 -7.03
N VAL A 140 3.95 -11.14 -5.92
CA VAL A 140 3.67 -12.58 -5.86
C VAL A 140 2.36 -12.92 -6.56
N ASP A 141 2.40 -13.92 -7.44
CA ASP A 141 1.24 -14.47 -8.13
C ASP A 141 1.29 -16.01 -8.15
N ARG A 142 0.27 -16.63 -8.74
CA ARG A 142 0.11 -18.07 -8.89
C ARG A 142 -0.23 -18.42 -10.32
N TYR A 143 0.08 -19.65 -10.74
CA TYR A 143 -0.39 -20.15 -12.02
C TYR A 143 -1.94 -20.16 -12.07
N GLY A 144 -2.50 -19.72 -13.20
CA GLY A 144 -3.92 -19.43 -13.34
C GLY A 144 -4.37 -18.04 -12.83
N GLY A 145 -3.45 -17.28 -12.24
CA GLY A 145 -3.59 -15.88 -11.86
C GLY A 145 -4.38 -15.61 -10.57
N SER A 146 -4.15 -14.43 -10.00
CA SER A 146 -5.02 -13.78 -9.02
C SER A 146 -5.58 -12.48 -9.59
N MET A 147 -6.89 -12.25 -9.42
CA MET A 147 -7.50 -10.98 -9.82
C MET A 147 -6.92 -9.81 -9.01
N ALA A 148 -6.69 -10.01 -7.72
CA ALA A 148 -6.11 -8.98 -6.86
C ALA A 148 -4.65 -8.67 -7.23
N SER A 149 -3.85 -9.71 -7.51
CA SER A 149 -2.49 -9.54 -8.04
C SER A 149 -2.52 -8.72 -9.35
N GLY A 150 -3.43 -9.03 -10.27
CA GLY A 150 -3.59 -8.29 -11.52
C GLY A 150 -3.89 -6.80 -11.33
N TRP A 151 -4.73 -6.43 -10.36
CA TRP A 151 -4.97 -5.02 -10.03
C TRP A 151 -3.77 -4.33 -9.38
N THR A 152 -3.04 -5.05 -8.52
CA THR A 152 -1.79 -4.55 -7.94
C THR A 152 -0.74 -4.33 -9.03
N ARG A 153 -0.58 -5.28 -9.95
CA ARG A 153 0.27 -5.17 -11.14
C ARG A 153 -0.07 -3.92 -11.94
N TRP A 154 -1.35 -3.73 -12.27
CA TRP A 154 -1.81 -2.54 -13.00
C TRP A 154 -1.38 -1.27 -12.27
N MET A 155 -1.55 -1.19 -10.95
CA MET A 155 -1.12 -0.03 -10.18
C MET A 155 0.40 0.17 -10.17
N LEU A 156 1.20 -0.89 -10.07
CA LEU A 156 2.66 -0.78 -10.15
C LEU A 156 3.10 -0.25 -11.52
N GLU A 157 2.49 -0.73 -12.61
CA GLU A 157 2.73 -0.25 -13.97
C GLU A 157 2.33 1.23 -14.14
N GLN A 158 1.14 1.62 -13.68
CA GLN A 158 0.66 3.00 -13.77
C GLN A 158 1.51 4.00 -12.98
N PHE A 159 2.18 3.55 -11.91
CA PHE A 159 3.05 4.38 -11.08
C PHE A 159 4.54 4.20 -11.37
N GLU A 160 4.89 3.47 -12.44
CA GLU A 160 6.26 3.28 -12.93
C GLU A 160 7.19 2.59 -11.92
N TYR A 161 6.65 1.70 -11.07
CA TYR A 161 7.48 0.87 -10.21
C TYR A 161 8.19 -0.21 -11.03
N PRO A 162 9.50 -0.43 -10.81
CA PRO A 162 10.15 -1.65 -11.29
C PRO A 162 9.64 -2.85 -10.47
N PHE A 163 9.15 -3.89 -11.14
CA PHE A 163 8.75 -5.12 -10.47
C PHE A 163 8.93 -6.35 -11.34
N GLU A 164 9.03 -7.52 -10.70
CA GLU A 164 8.93 -8.82 -11.33
C GLU A 164 7.75 -9.60 -10.73
N VAL A 165 7.11 -10.45 -11.55
CA VAL A 165 6.08 -11.36 -11.04
C VAL A 165 6.76 -12.62 -10.51
N VAL A 166 6.47 -12.96 -9.25
CA VAL A 166 7.15 -14.04 -8.54
C VAL A 166 6.17 -15.18 -8.28
N TYR A 167 6.52 -16.38 -8.75
CA TYR A 167 5.70 -17.58 -8.61
C TYR A 167 6.22 -18.52 -7.52
N PRO A 168 5.41 -19.47 -7.02
CA PRO A 168 5.76 -20.30 -5.86
C PRO A 168 7.12 -21.02 -5.96
N GLN A 169 7.49 -21.56 -7.13
CA GLN A 169 8.81 -22.19 -7.30
C GLN A 169 9.98 -21.21 -7.09
N ARG A 170 9.85 -19.94 -7.51
CA ARG A 170 10.89 -18.93 -7.24
C ARG A 170 10.96 -18.60 -5.75
N LEU A 171 9.81 -18.58 -5.05
CA LEU A 171 9.81 -18.39 -3.60
C LEU A 171 10.49 -19.56 -2.88
N ASP A 172 10.14 -20.79 -3.25
CA ASP A 172 10.68 -22.02 -2.66
C ASP A 172 12.19 -22.20 -2.91
N ALA A 173 12.72 -21.63 -4.00
CA ALA A 173 14.14 -21.66 -4.31
C ALA A 173 15.03 -20.88 -3.30
N GLY A 174 14.44 -19.99 -2.49
CA GLY A 174 15.18 -19.20 -1.50
C GLY A 174 16.06 -18.12 -2.13
N ASP A 175 17.03 -17.61 -1.37
CA ASP A 175 17.95 -16.53 -1.81
C ASP A 175 17.21 -15.34 -2.45
N LEU A 176 16.15 -14.89 -1.76
CA LEU A 176 15.23 -13.87 -2.28
C LEU A 176 15.84 -12.46 -2.23
N ALA A 177 16.70 -12.19 -1.24
CA ALA A 177 17.37 -10.90 -1.08
C ALA A 177 18.32 -10.55 -2.24
N ARG A 178 18.80 -11.58 -2.96
CA ARG A 178 19.59 -11.39 -4.17
C ARG A 178 18.84 -10.63 -5.25
N ASP A 179 17.52 -10.83 -5.36
CA ASP A 179 16.72 -10.31 -6.46
C ASP A 179 15.70 -9.25 -6.01
N PHE A 180 15.28 -9.28 -4.73
CA PHE A 180 14.19 -8.43 -4.22
C PHE A 180 14.58 -7.70 -2.94
N ASP A 181 14.03 -6.49 -2.78
CA ASP A 181 14.04 -5.75 -1.50
C ASP A 181 12.68 -5.86 -0.81
N VAL A 182 11.61 -6.01 -1.60
CA VAL A 182 10.25 -6.12 -1.09
C VAL A 182 9.43 -7.16 -1.88
N LEU A 183 8.72 -8.03 -1.16
CA LEU A 183 7.76 -8.98 -1.71
C LEU A 183 6.33 -8.57 -1.35
N VAL A 184 5.47 -8.44 -2.35
CA VAL A 184 4.08 -7.98 -2.21
C VAL A 184 3.12 -9.14 -2.43
N PHE A 185 2.29 -9.41 -1.43
CA PHE A 185 1.22 -10.39 -1.50
C PHE A 185 -0.13 -9.66 -1.54
N ALA A 186 -0.76 -9.66 -2.72
CA ALA A 186 -2.07 -9.09 -2.89
C ALA A 186 -3.14 -9.86 -2.09
N SER A 187 -4.31 -9.24 -1.92
CA SER A 187 -5.50 -9.91 -1.37
C SER A 187 -5.70 -11.28 -2.04
N ASP A 188 -6.26 -12.26 -1.34
CA ASP A 188 -6.50 -13.63 -1.82
C ASP A 188 -5.28 -14.54 -2.03
N MET A 189 -4.06 -14.02 -2.04
CA MET A 189 -2.86 -14.82 -2.33
C MET A 189 -2.55 -15.86 -1.26
N ILE A 190 -2.90 -15.60 0.00
CA ILE A 190 -2.60 -16.49 1.12
C ILE A 190 -3.88 -17.21 1.57
N PRO A 191 -3.99 -18.53 1.34
CA PRO A 191 -5.11 -19.33 1.81
C PRO A 191 -5.12 -19.44 3.33
N ALA A 192 -6.26 -19.85 3.90
CA ALA A 192 -6.34 -20.13 5.35
C ALA A 192 -5.59 -21.41 5.73
N ASP A 193 -5.52 -22.37 4.81
CA ASP A 193 -4.75 -23.61 4.94
C ASP A 193 -3.62 -23.58 3.91
N LEU A 194 -2.39 -23.58 4.40
CA LEU A 194 -1.16 -23.54 3.60
C LEU A 194 -0.68 -24.93 3.16
N SER A 195 -1.46 -25.99 3.36
CA SER A 195 -1.19 -27.29 2.73
C SER A 195 -1.44 -27.21 1.22
N ALA A 196 -0.63 -27.92 0.43
CA ALA A 196 -0.83 -27.98 -1.01
C ALA A 196 -2.18 -28.64 -1.37
N ALA A 197 -2.61 -29.64 -0.60
CA ALA A 197 -3.86 -30.37 -0.81
C ALA A 197 -5.12 -29.52 -0.63
N ALA A 198 -5.07 -28.49 0.22
CA ALA A 198 -6.19 -27.56 0.43
C ALA A 198 -6.27 -26.45 -0.64
N GLN A 199 -5.28 -26.36 -1.53
CA GLN A 199 -5.20 -25.33 -2.56
C GLN A 199 -5.70 -25.84 -3.91
N ARG A 200 -5.98 -24.90 -4.83
CA ARG A 200 -6.45 -25.21 -6.18
C ARG A 200 -5.43 -26.11 -6.90
N GLY A 201 -5.88 -27.29 -7.34
CA GLY A 201 -5.05 -28.23 -8.10
C GLY A 201 -4.37 -27.57 -9.31
N GLN A 202 -3.11 -27.95 -9.52
CA GLN A 202 -2.29 -27.49 -10.64
C GLN A 202 -2.41 -28.48 -11.80
N PRO A 203 -2.33 -28.02 -13.06
CA PRO A 203 -2.23 -28.93 -14.19
C PRO A 203 -0.90 -29.68 -14.16
N GLU A 204 -0.86 -30.84 -14.82
CA GLU A 204 0.40 -31.57 -15.03
C GLU A 204 1.39 -30.70 -15.81
N PRO A 205 2.68 -30.62 -15.43
CA PRO A 205 3.66 -29.77 -16.11
C PRO A 205 3.75 -30.01 -17.62
N GLU A 206 3.61 -31.26 -18.06
CA GLU A 206 3.67 -31.65 -19.47
C GLU A 206 2.48 -31.13 -20.28
N SER A 207 1.37 -30.80 -19.61
CA SER A 207 0.16 -30.27 -20.26
C SER A 207 0.23 -28.76 -20.55
N ILE A 208 1.29 -28.08 -20.11
CA ILE A 208 1.49 -26.64 -20.34
C ILE A 208 2.83 -26.37 -21.06
N PRO A 209 2.93 -25.28 -21.85
CA PRO A 209 4.18 -24.89 -22.51
C PRO A 209 5.35 -24.76 -21.52
N ALA A 210 6.55 -25.14 -21.96
CA ALA A 210 7.72 -25.28 -21.10
C ALA A 210 8.08 -23.97 -20.37
N GLU A 211 7.89 -22.83 -21.04
CA GLU A 211 8.14 -21.50 -20.52
C GLU A 211 7.28 -21.10 -19.30
N TYR A 212 6.13 -21.76 -19.09
CA TYR A 212 5.22 -21.48 -17.96
C TYR A 212 5.28 -22.52 -16.84
N ARG A 213 6.05 -23.61 -17.01
CA ARG A 213 6.13 -24.68 -16.00
C ARG A 213 6.72 -24.22 -14.68
N SER A 214 7.61 -23.22 -14.73
CA SER A 214 8.19 -22.59 -13.53
C SER A 214 7.16 -21.80 -12.70
N TRP A 215 5.97 -21.55 -13.22
CA TRP A 215 4.92 -20.81 -12.51
C TRP A 215 4.06 -21.71 -11.63
N LEU A 216 4.10 -23.02 -11.85
CA LEU A 216 3.35 -24.01 -11.09
C LEU A 216 3.82 -24.08 -9.64
N GLY A 217 2.95 -24.59 -8.77
CA GLY A 217 3.26 -24.83 -7.36
C GLY A 217 2.28 -24.14 -6.42
N HIS A 218 2.60 -24.21 -5.13
CA HIS A 218 1.77 -23.72 -4.04
C HIS A 218 2.62 -22.94 -3.04
N ILE A 219 2.04 -21.91 -2.44
CA ILE A 219 2.65 -21.26 -1.26
C ILE A 219 2.34 -22.17 -0.08
N THR A 220 3.37 -22.73 0.56
CA THR A 220 3.20 -23.73 1.62
C THR A 220 3.90 -23.36 2.92
N ALA A 221 3.36 -23.87 4.04
CA ALA A 221 3.94 -23.67 5.36
C ALA A 221 5.33 -24.31 5.47
N ASP A 222 5.55 -25.48 4.88
CA ASP A 222 6.79 -26.24 5.07
C ASP A 222 7.93 -25.81 4.14
N LYS A 223 7.61 -25.24 2.96
CA LYS A 223 8.63 -24.84 1.97
C LYS A 223 8.75 -23.34 1.82
N THR A 224 7.63 -22.66 1.58
CA THR A 224 7.64 -21.25 1.17
C THR A 224 7.81 -20.32 2.36
N VAL A 225 7.08 -20.55 3.46
CA VAL A 225 7.13 -19.68 4.64
C VAL A 225 8.53 -19.56 5.25
N PRO A 226 9.34 -20.64 5.38
CA PRO A 226 10.72 -20.53 5.85
C PRO A 226 11.62 -19.65 4.97
N GLN A 227 11.43 -19.66 3.64
CA GLN A 227 12.19 -18.80 2.73
C GLN A 227 11.81 -17.33 2.90
N LEU A 228 10.52 -17.05 3.11
CA LEU A 228 10.03 -15.70 3.39
C LEU A 228 10.50 -15.19 4.76
N ASP A 229 10.51 -16.05 5.79
CA ASP A 229 11.06 -15.72 7.10
C ASP A 229 12.56 -15.39 7.01
N ALA A 230 13.34 -16.22 6.31
CA ALA A 230 14.76 -15.96 6.10
C ALA A 230 15.01 -14.65 5.33
N PHE A 231 14.21 -14.38 4.30
CA PHE A 231 14.28 -13.14 3.52
C PHE A 231 14.04 -11.90 4.38
N VAL A 232 12.97 -11.91 5.19
CA VAL A 232 12.64 -10.77 6.04
C VAL A 232 13.66 -10.62 7.16
N ARG A 233 14.12 -11.71 7.77
CA ARG A 233 15.14 -11.64 8.83
C ARG A 233 16.46 -11.06 8.34
N GLY A 234 16.82 -11.24 7.07
CA GLY A 234 18.01 -10.68 6.43
C GLY A 234 17.81 -9.31 5.77
N GLY A 235 16.83 -8.51 6.22
CA GLY A 235 16.64 -7.12 5.77
C GLY A 235 15.59 -6.92 4.68
N GLY A 236 14.97 -7.99 4.19
CA GLY A 236 13.88 -7.91 3.22
C GLY A 236 12.57 -7.41 3.84
N SER A 237 11.67 -6.88 3.00
CA SER A 237 10.33 -6.48 3.43
C SER A 237 9.24 -7.36 2.82
N VAL A 238 8.31 -7.86 3.62
CA VAL A 238 7.08 -8.50 3.12
C VAL A 238 5.90 -7.57 3.35
N VAL A 239 5.19 -7.22 2.28
CA VAL A 239 3.98 -6.40 2.33
C VAL A 239 2.78 -7.27 2.00
N THR A 240 1.84 -7.37 2.92
CA THR A 240 0.58 -8.11 2.71
C THR A 240 -0.57 -7.13 2.54
N ILE A 241 -1.49 -7.43 1.61
CA ILE A 241 -2.71 -6.65 1.37
C ILE A 241 -3.91 -7.53 1.65
N GLY A 242 -4.93 -6.99 2.31
CA GLY A 242 -6.18 -7.71 2.44
C GLY A 242 -6.01 -9.02 3.21
N SER A 243 -6.67 -10.07 2.71
CA SER A 243 -6.63 -11.40 3.34
C SER A 243 -5.24 -12.06 3.35
N ALA A 244 -4.24 -11.47 2.67
CA ALA A 244 -2.86 -11.96 2.72
C ALA A 244 -2.18 -11.74 4.09
N HIS A 245 -2.76 -10.93 4.99
CA HIS A 245 -2.25 -10.73 6.35
C HIS A 245 -1.97 -12.04 7.12
N ARG A 246 -2.66 -13.14 6.77
CA ARG A 246 -2.43 -14.48 7.35
C ARG A 246 -0.97 -14.93 7.27
N LEU A 247 -0.24 -14.45 6.27
CA LEU A 247 1.19 -14.75 6.14
C LEU A 247 1.99 -14.18 7.32
N ALA A 248 1.60 -13.03 7.88
CA ALA A 248 2.30 -12.45 9.03
C ALA A 248 2.27 -13.42 10.23
N THR A 249 1.11 -14.01 10.54
CA THR A 249 1.00 -15.02 11.60
C THR A 249 1.74 -16.31 11.22
N ALA A 250 1.65 -16.75 9.95
CA ALA A 250 2.37 -17.95 9.49
C ALA A 250 3.90 -17.80 9.61
N MET A 251 4.43 -16.60 9.45
CA MET A 251 5.85 -16.25 9.66
C MET A 251 6.21 -16.05 11.14
N GLY A 252 5.24 -16.15 12.06
CA GLY A 252 5.47 -15.93 13.49
C GLY A 252 5.65 -14.47 13.89
N ALA A 253 5.20 -13.52 13.08
CA ALA A 253 5.23 -12.10 13.44
C ALA A 253 4.33 -11.83 14.67
N PRO A 254 4.66 -10.85 15.55
CA PRO A 254 3.98 -10.60 16.82
C PRO A 254 2.63 -9.87 16.67
N VAL A 255 1.72 -10.44 15.88
CA VAL A 255 0.40 -9.89 15.56
C VAL A 255 -0.73 -10.81 16.01
N GLN A 256 -1.76 -10.22 16.61
CA GLN A 256 -3.03 -10.88 16.90
C GLN A 256 -4.12 -10.36 15.96
N ASP A 257 -4.81 -11.27 15.29
CA ASP A 257 -6.07 -11.01 14.59
C ASP A 257 -7.21 -10.91 15.63
N VAL A 258 -7.93 -9.78 15.67
CA VAL A 258 -8.98 -9.54 16.69
C VAL A 258 -10.27 -10.32 16.46
N LEU A 259 -10.41 -10.93 15.28
CA LEU A 259 -11.53 -11.78 14.92
C LEU A 259 -11.24 -13.25 15.15
N LEU A 260 -10.00 -13.66 15.43
CA LEU A 260 -9.73 -15.05 15.81
C LEU A 260 -10.00 -15.26 17.31
N GLY A 261 -10.80 -16.27 17.61
CA GLY A 261 -11.03 -16.74 18.97
C GLY A 261 -9.79 -17.40 19.58
N ALA A 262 -9.85 -17.75 20.87
CA ALA A 262 -8.77 -18.46 21.56
C ALA A 262 -8.47 -19.85 20.95
N ASP A 263 -9.44 -20.42 20.23
CA ASP A 263 -9.31 -21.66 19.47
C ASP A 263 -8.76 -21.45 18.04
N GLY A 264 -8.36 -20.22 17.71
CA GLY A 264 -7.84 -19.83 16.40
C GLY A 264 -8.90 -19.75 15.30
N LYS A 265 -10.20 -19.81 15.63
CA LYS A 265 -11.28 -19.79 14.64
C LYS A 265 -11.88 -18.40 14.49
N ALA A 266 -12.24 -18.06 13.25
CA ALA A 266 -13.03 -16.88 12.95
C ALA A 266 -14.49 -17.06 13.41
N PRO A 267 -15.20 -15.96 13.75
CA PRO A 267 -16.62 -15.98 14.06
C PRO A 267 -17.45 -16.55 12.90
N ALA A 268 -18.62 -17.09 13.23
CA ALA A 268 -19.60 -17.46 12.22
C ALA A 268 -19.99 -16.23 11.38
N SER A 269 -20.30 -16.44 10.10
CA SER A 269 -20.71 -15.33 9.21
C SER A 269 -22.02 -14.65 9.63
N THR A 270 -22.80 -15.28 10.51
CA THR A 270 -23.96 -14.66 11.16
C THR A 270 -23.58 -13.64 12.24
N ASP A 271 -22.37 -13.74 12.78
CA ASP A 271 -21.86 -12.89 13.87
C ASP A 271 -20.88 -11.82 13.37
N PHE A 272 -20.16 -12.11 12.28
CA PHE A 272 -19.31 -11.14 11.59
C PHE A 272 -19.27 -11.44 10.09
N PHE A 273 -19.71 -10.49 9.28
CA PHE A 273 -19.58 -10.60 7.83
C PHE A 273 -19.59 -9.23 7.16
N ILE A 274 -18.51 -8.95 6.44
CA ILE A 274 -18.35 -7.74 5.63
C ILE A 274 -17.76 -8.18 4.28
N PRO A 275 -18.60 -8.44 3.25
CA PRO A 275 -18.17 -9.03 1.98
C PRO A 275 -17.45 -8.06 1.03
N GLY A 276 -17.27 -6.81 1.45
CA GLY A 276 -16.84 -5.69 0.59
C GLY A 276 -17.62 -4.45 0.98
N ALA A 277 -17.03 -3.57 1.78
CA ALA A 277 -17.63 -2.31 2.22
C ALA A 277 -16.55 -1.24 2.41
N VAL A 278 -16.95 0.03 2.39
CA VAL A 278 -16.06 1.15 2.66
C VAL A 278 -16.21 1.54 4.13
N LEU A 279 -15.13 1.41 4.90
CA LEU A 279 -15.10 1.75 6.32
C LEU A 279 -14.29 3.04 6.52
N LYS A 280 -14.66 3.80 7.54
CA LYS A 280 -13.86 4.94 8.01
C LYS A 280 -12.77 4.46 8.96
N THR A 281 -11.56 4.99 8.81
CA THR A 281 -10.42 4.77 9.70
C THR A 281 -9.81 6.09 10.15
N GLU A 282 -9.15 6.06 11.30
CA GLU A 282 -8.32 7.14 11.83
C GLU A 282 -6.87 6.86 11.44
N VAL A 283 -6.11 7.91 11.10
CA VAL A 283 -4.75 7.78 10.55
C VAL A 283 -3.80 8.69 11.30
N ASP A 284 -2.70 8.15 11.82
CA ASP A 284 -1.56 8.94 12.28
C ASP A 284 -0.65 9.23 11.09
N ASN A 285 -0.93 10.34 10.38
CA ASN A 285 -0.20 10.74 9.18
C ASN A 285 1.21 11.32 9.45
N ARG A 286 1.69 11.22 10.69
CA ARG A 286 3.10 11.47 11.06
C ARG A 286 3.95 10.19 10.96
N GLN A 287 3.33 9.03 10.79
CA GLN A 287 4.03 7.77 10.58
C GLN A 287 4.42 7.63 9.11
N PRO A 288 5.63 7.13 8.77
CA PRO A 288 6.09 7.04 7.38
C PRO A 288 5.15 6.27 6.44
N LEU A 289 4.54 5.19 6.93
CA LEU A 289 3.55 4.42 6.16
C LEU A 289 2.28 5.20 5.83
N ALA A 290 1.98 6.28 6.55
CA ALA A 290 0.80 7.11 6.39
C ALA A 290 1.12 8.54 5.89
N PHE A 291 2.35 8.81 5.46
CA PHE A 291 2.69 10.11 4.86
C PHE A 291 1.77 10.47 3.70
N GLY A 292 1.40 11.75 3.65
CA GLY A 292 0.42 12.30 2.71
C GLY A 292 -1.04 11.90 2.96
N ALA A 293 -1.33 10.96 3.86
CA ALA A 293 -2.70 10.56 4.15
C ALA A 293 -3.47 11.64 4.95
N PRO A 294 -4.79 11.77 4.76
CA PRO A 294 -5.63 12.55 5.67
C PRO A 294 -5.77 11.84 7.02
N ALA A 295 -5.98 12.60 8.11
CA ALA A 295 -6.19 12.05 9.45
C ALA A 295 -7.44 11.12 9.57
N GLN A 296 -8.38 11.25 8.64
CA GLN A 296 -9.47 10.30 8.44
C GLN A 296 -9.48 9.83 6.99
N MET A 297 -9.50 8.52 6.80
CA MET A 297 -9.45 7.90 5.48
C MET A 297 -10.56 6.86 5.33
N ASN A 298 -11.08 6.74 4.11
CA ASN A 298 -11.98 5.65 3.75
C ASN A 298 -11.16 4.50 3.16
N VAL A 299 -11.38 3.29 3.64
CA VAL A 299 -10.66 2.10 3.18
C VAL A 299 -11.63 1.00 2.77
N PHE A 300 -11.27 0.22 1.76
CA PHE A 300 -12.07 -0.91 1.34
C PHE A 300 -11.78 -2.13 2.22
N PHE A 301 -12.81 -2.65 2.88
CA PHE A 301 -12.74 -3.86 3.69
C PHE A 301 -13.42 -5.00 2.95
N ASN A 302 -12.71 -6.10 2.73
CA ASN A 302 -13.26 -7.29 2.11
C ASN A 302 -12.83 -8.54 2.86
N ARG A 303 -13.77 -9.12 3.62
CA ARG A 303 -13.57 -10.40 4.36
C ARG A 303 -12.23 -10.45 5.09
N ASN A 304 -11.92 -9.38 5.81
CA ASN A 304 -10.66 -9.22 6.52
C ASN A 304 -10.88 -9.09 8.03
N SER A 305 -9.92 -8.50 8.73
CA SER A 305 -9.87 -8.32 10.16
C SER A 305 -9.27 -6.97 10.55
N GLY A 306 -9.21 -6.74 11.86
CA GLY A 306 -8.34 -5.77 12.49
C GLY A 306 -7.36 -6.49 13.40
N PHE A 307 -6.38 -5.75 13.92
CA PHE A 307 -5.22 -6.34 14.54
C PHE A 307 -4.87 -5.68 15.87
N ARG A 308 -4.10 -6.40 16.68
CA ARG A 308 -3.36 -5.85 17.81
C ARG A 308 -1.91 -6.27 17.73
N ARG A 309 -1.00 -5.33 17.99
CA ARG A 309 0.40 -5.63 18.25
C ARG A 309 0.57 -6.19 19.66
N THR A 310 1.51 -7.10 19.83
CA THR A 310 1.94 -7.53 21.16
C THR A 310 2.99 -6.54 21.69
N GLY A 311 2.70 -5.86 22.80
CA GLY A 311 3.71 -5.12 23.58
C GLY A 311 4.00 -3.66 23.20
N GLU A 312 3.48 -3.14 22.07
CA GLU A 312 3.71 -1.75 21.64
C GLU A 312 2.46 -0.88 21.66
N THR A 313 2.67 0.44 21.79
CA THR A 313 1.63 1.47 21.72
C THR A 313 1.86 2.38 20.51
N GLY A 314 0.87 2.51 19.63
CA GLY A 314 0.92 3.42 18.47
C GLY A 314 0.29 2.78 17.24
N SER A 315 -0.74 3.42 16.67
CA SER A 315 -1.45 2.94 15.49
C SER A 315 -1.17 3.84 14.29
N ILE A 316 -0.87 3.23 13.15
CA ILE A 316 -0.67 3.95 11.88
C ILE A 316 -2.03 4.25 11.26
N VAL A 317 -2.86 3.22 11.15
CA VAL A 317 -4.27 3.31 10.73
C VAL A 317 -5.07 2.44 11.68
N ARG A 318 -6.13 3.00 12.28
CA ARG A 318 -6.98 2.33 13.26
C ARG A 318 -8.44 2.36 12.84
N TYR A 319 -9.19 1.32 13.18
CA TYR A 319 -10.65 1.41 13.20
C TYR A 319 -11.10 2.19 14.45
N PRO A 320 -11.95 3.22 14.30
CA PRO A 320 -12.41 4.00 15.44
C PRO A 320 -13.18 3.11 16.43
N GLU A 321 -13.27 3.52 17.69
CA GLU A 321 -14.07 2.83 18.72
C GLU A 321 -15.52 2.65 18.26
N GLN A 322 -16.09 3.67 17.62
CA GLN A 322 -17.38 3.61 16.96
C GLN A 322 -17.20 3.33 15.47
N VAL A 323 -17.08 2.05 15.12
CA VAL A 323 -16.84 1.60 13.73
C VAL A 323 -17.98 2.04 12.80
N ALA A 324 -17.62 2.89 11.83
CA ALA A 324 -18.54 3.45 10.85
C ALA A 324 -18.35 2.82 9.45
N VAL A 325 -19.46 2.41 8.85
CA VAL A 325 -19.52 1.99 7.45
C VAL A 325 -19.97 3.20 6.64
N ALA A 326 -19.08 3.72 5.79
CA ALA A 326 -19.38 4.85 4.93
C ALA A 326 -20.20 4.43 3.69
N SER A 327 -19.99 3.22 3.20
CA SER A 327 -20.73 2.65 2.08
C SER A 327 -20.77 1.13 2.15
N GLY A 328 -21.92 0.54 1.84
CA GLY A 328 -22.14 -0.90 1.88
C GLY A 328 -22.75 -1.42 3.18
N TRP A 329 -22.58 -2.71 3.41
CA TRP A 329 -23.28 -3.47 4.43
C TRP A 329 -22.29 -4.25 5.30
N ALA A 330 -22.60 -4.38 6.58
CA ALA A 330 -21.77 -5.08 7.55
C ALA A 330 -22.60 -5.69 8.69
N ILE A 331 -22.21 -6.90 9.11
CA ILE A 331 -22.59 -7.49 10.39
C ILE A 331 -21.34 -7.57 11.27
N GLY A 332 -21.51 -7.29 12.57
CA GLY A 332 -20.46 -7.52 13.56
C GLY A 332 -19.33 -6.50 13.56
N LYS A 333 -19.44 -5.40 12.79
CA LYS A 333 -18.39 -4.37 12.62
C LYS A 333 -17.78 -3.86 13.94
N GLN A 334 -18.55 -3.86 15.03
CA GLN A 334 -18.10 -3.49 16.38
C GLN A 334 -16.96 -4.36 16.91
N LYS A 335 -16.76 -5.57 16.37
CA LYS A 335 -15.60 -6.43 16.71
C LYS A 335 -14.26 -5.86 16.24
N LEU A 336 -14.28 -4.89 15.32
CA LEU A 336 -13.10 -4.16 14.86
C LEU A 336 -12.79 -2.93 15.73
N ALA A 337 -13.65 -2.58 16.69
CA ALA A 337 -13.51 -1.35 17.48
C ALA A 337 -12.13 -1.25 18.13
N GLY A 338 -11.45 -0.14 17.84
CA GLY A 338 -10.15 0.17 18.43
C GLY A 338 -8.99 -0.69 17.94
N SER A 339 -9.20 -1.56 16.95
CA SER A 339 -8.13 -2.40 16.39
C SER A 339 -7.35 -1.68 15.30
N ASP A 340 -6.10 -2.07 15.12
CA ASP A 340 -5.25 -1.57 14.04
C ASP A 340 -5.72 -2.15 12.70
N ALA A 341 -5.69 -1.33 11.65
CA ALA A 341 -5.93 -1.73 10.28
C ALA A 341 -4.61 -1.86 9.49
N VAL A 342 -3.58 -1.11 9.88
CA VAL A 342 -2.25 -1.16 9.27
C VAL A 342 -1.20 -1.38 10.35
N LEU A 343 -0.31 -2.34 10.10
CA LEU A 343 0.79 -2.68 10.99
C LEU A 343 2.13 -2.60 10.27
N ASP A 344 3.13 -2.26 11.06
CA ASP A 344 4.54 -2.30 10.72
C ASP A 344 5.23 -3.12 11.80
N LEU A 345 5.67 -4.32 11.45
CA LEU A 345 6.19 -5.31 12.40
C LEU A 345 7.67 -5.56 12.08
N PRO A 346 8.61 -5.05 12.89
CA PRO A 346 10.01 -5.46 12.80
C PRO A 346 10.14 -6.97 12.96
N HIS A 347 10.94 -7.61 12.11
CA HIS A 347 11.09 -9.07 12.10
C HIS A 347 12.50 -9.48 11.66
N GLY A 348 13.44 -9.51 12.61
CA GLY A 348 14.88 -9.54 12.29
C GLY A 348 15.34 -8.17 11.82
N GLU A 349 16.18 -8.12 10.78
CA GLU A 349 16.67 -6.86 10.19
C GLU A 349 15.66 -6.22 9.23
N GLY A 350 14.65 -6.97 8.79
CA GLY A 350 13.60 -6.51 7.90
C GLY A 350 12.25 -6.37 8.60
N ARG A 351 11.18 -6.36 7.80
CA ARG A 351 9.83 -5.99 8.26
C ARG A 351 8.73 -6.80 7.60
N VAL A 352 7.67 -7.08 8.37
CA VAL A 352 6.38 -7.54 7.86
C VAL A 352 5.38 -6.38 7.99
N ILE A 353 4.96 -5.84 6.86
CA ILE A 353 3.99 -4.74 6.79
C ILE A 353 2.62 -5.32 6.42
N VAL A 354 1.65 -5.14 7.30
CA VAL A 354 0.29 -5.64 7.12
C VAL A 354 -0.62 -4.49 6.73
N LEU A 355 -1.07 -4.48 5.49
CA LEU A 355 -2.12 -3.58 5.00
C LEU A 355 -3.44 -4.35 5.06
N GLY A 356 -4.10 -4.29 6.23
CA GLY A 356 -5.38 -4.97 6.46
C GLY A 356 -6.41 -4.62 5.40
N PRO A 357 -6.80 -3.36 5.21
CA PRO A 357 -7.71 -3.03 4.13
C PRO A 357 -7.18 -3.46 2.76
N ASP A 358 -8.08 -3.73 1.82
CA ASP A 358 -7.70 -3.93 0.42
C ASP A 358 -7.41 -2.56 -0.20
N VAL A 359 -6.20 -2.05 0.05
CA VAL A 359 -5.76 -0.69 -0.30
C VAL A 359 -5.60 -0.48 -1.80
N VAL A 360 -5.68 -1.55 -2.61
CA VAL A 360 -5.62 -1.49 -4.07
C VAL A 360 -7.00 -1.63 -4.70
N ASN A 361 -7.94 -2.30 -4.03
CA ASN A 361 -9.22 -2.80 -4.56
C ASN A 361 -9.59 -2.30 -5.96
N ARG A 362 -9.46 -3.18 -6.96
CA ARG A 362 -9.81 -2.93 -8.37
C ARG A 362 -9.18 -1.66 -8.97
N ALA A 363 -8.02 -1.23 -8.48
CA ALA A 363 -7.37 0.04 -8.81
C ALA A 363 -8.23 1.31 -8.50
N GLN A 364 -9.31 1.15 -7.73
CA GLN A 364 -10.25 2.22 -7.39
C GLN A 364 -9.94 2.87 -6.05
N ALA A 365 -9.27 2.15 -5.15
CA ALA A 365 -8.85 2.60 -3.83
C ALA A 365 -7.67 3.60 -3.90
N ARG A 366 -7.70 4.57 -4.82
CA ARG A 366 -6.64 5.58 -5.05
C ARG A 366 -6.30 6.38 -3.79
N SER A 367 -7.24 6.54 -2.86
CA SER A 367 -6.97 7.20 -1.58
C SER A 367 -6.03 6.37 -0.71
N SER A 368 -6.28 5.06 -0.58
CA SER A 368 -5.55 4.19 0.35
C SER A 368 -4.37 3.48 -0.30
N VAL A 369 -4.24 3.43 -1.63
CA VAL A 369 -3.08 2.83 -2.31
C VAL A 369 -1.75 3.50 -1.93
N ARG A 370 -1.79 4.75 -1.46
CA ARG A 370 -0.62 5.43 -0.88
C ARG A 370 0.02 4.61 0.25
N LEU A 371 -0.74 3.83 1.01
CA LEU A 371 -0.21 2.97 2.06
C LEU A 371 0.67 1.86 1.48
N LEU A 372 0.29 1.28 0.34
CA LEU A 372 1.12 0.33 -0.39
C LEU A 372 2.38 1.02 -0.90
N PHE A 373 2.24 2.15 -1.59
CA PHE A 373 3.37 2.87 -2.15
C PHE A 373 4.35 3.37 -1.08
N ASN A 374 3.83 3.80 0.07
CA ASN A 374 4.66 4.11 1.22
C ASN A 374 5.43 2.87 1.70
N ALA A 375 4.76 1.72 1.83
CA ALA A 375 5.39 0.47 2.24
C ALA A 375 6.52 0.02 1.29
N LEU A 376 6.34 0.18 -0.02
CA LEU A 376 7.34 -0.21 -1.03
C LEU A 376 8.66 0.56 -0.88
N PHE A 377 8.59 1.85 -0.53
CA PHE A 377 9.78 2.68 -0.33
C PHE A 377 10.31 2.62 1.11
N TYR A 378 9.42 2.73 2.10
CA TYR A 378 9.78 2.78 3.52
C TYR A 378 10.50 1.52 3.99
N GLY A 379 9.95 0.33 3.67
CA GLY A 379 10.51 -0.94 4.13
C GLY A 379 12.00 -1.08 3.77
N PRO A 380 12.37 -1.02 2.48
CA PRO A 380 13.76 -1.07 2.04
C PRO A 380 14.64 0.08 2.55
N ALA A 381 14.06 1.27 2.78
CA ALA A 381 14.82 2.42 3.24
C ALA A 381 15.33 2.23 4.69
N VAL A 382 14.51 1.65 5.58
CA VAL A 382 14.82 1.53 7.01
C VAL A 382 15.33 0.14 7.43
N SER A 383 15.28 -0.86 6.55
CA SER A 383 15.76 -2.23 6.84
C SER A 383 17.24 -2.43 6.50
N ALA A 384 17.90 -1.41 5.95
CA ALA A 384 19.27 -1.49 5.44
C ALA A 384 20.14 -0.34 5.99
N GLU A 385 19.91 0.07 7.24
CA GLU A 385 20.86 0.89 7.99
C GLU A 385 21.85 -0.04 8.72
N GLU A 386 22.99 -0.27 8.09
CA GLU A 386 24.29 -0.44 8.76
C GLU A 386 25.18 0.76 8.46
#